data_AF-A0A1V5KLR7-F1
#
_entry.id   AF-A0A1V5KLR7-F1
#
_cell.length_a   1.000
_cell.length_b   1.000
_cell.length_c   1.000
_cell.angle_alpha   90.00
_cell.angle_beta   90.00
_cell.angle_gamma   90.00
#
_symmetry.space_group_name_H-M   'P 1'
#
loop_
_entity.id
_entity.type
_entity.pdbx_description
1 polymer ?
#
loop_
_entity_poly.entity_id
_entity_poly.type
_entity_poly.pdbx_seq_one_letter_code
_entity_poly.pdbx_strand_id
1 'polypeptide(L)'
;MVAFHAGRIIERNPHAVIHILSKDKGFDPLIRHLNEGGRIANRYDSFSAIPVAGIQKAIRTNPERSKPENAPSAAPSPKNRTSRTRDKDSADAIGKIRKPAPRETHEAPTSDAIPSDDSRIQRTIDWLTKLQPQSRPRKTKTLGSAIRSIFNGKPSMEEIQSILTALTRSGRIRVDEKQSVSYNL
;
A
#
# COMPACT_ATOMS: atom_id res chain seq x y z
N MET A 1 18.42 -1.94 -16.14
CA MET A 1 18.95 -1.47 -14.83
C MET A 1 19.01 -2.57 -13.78
N VAL A 2 17.91 -3.20 -13.37
CA VAL A 2 17.91 -4.22 -12.27
C VAL A 2 18.95 -5.34 -12.45
N ALA A 3 19.06 -5.92 -13.66
CA ALA A 3 20.04 -6.97 -13.97
C ALA A 3 21.51 -6.59 -13.65
N PHE A 4 21.90 -5.34 -13.92
CA PHE A 4 23.25 -4.85 -13.62
C PHE A 4 23.53 -4.83 -12.12
N HIS A 5 22.58 -4.35 -11.31
CA HIS A 5 22.74 -4.34 -9.85
C HIS A 5 22.73 -5.75 -9.25
N ALA A 6 21.88 -6.65 -9.76
CA ALA A 6 21.91 -8.06 -9.36
C ALA A 6 23.27 -8.70 -9.66
N GLY A 7 23.84 -8.46 -10.85
CA GLY A 7 25.19 -8.88 -11.22
C GLY A 7 26.25 -8.37 -10.25
N ARG A 8 26.25 -7.07 -9.90
CA ARG A 8 27.23 -6.50 -8.95
C ARG A 8 27.10 -7.02 -7.52
N ILE A 9 25.90 -7.44 -7.10
CA ILE A 9 25.69 -8.06 -5.79
C ILE A 9 26.28 -9.48 -5.79
N ILE A 10 26.01 -10.26 -6.85
CA ILE A 10 26.52 -11.62 -7.03
C ILE A 10 28.05 -11.65 -7.23
N GLU A 11 28.61 -10.67 -7.94
CA GLU A 11 30.06 -10.45 -8.10
C GLU A 11 30.76 -10.33 -6.74
N ARG A 12 30.17 -9.57 -5.81
CA ARG A 12 30.73 -9.32 -4.47
C ARG A 12 30.41 -10.40 -3.45
N ASN A 13 29.29 -11.11 -3.63
CA ASN A 13 28.85 -12.20 -2.78
C ASN A 13 28.30 -13.34 -3.66
N PRO A 14 29.13 -14.34 -4.01
CA PRO A 14 28.73 -15.45 -4.88
C PRO A 14 27.56 -16.30 -4.33
N HIS A 15 27.31 -16.24 -3.02
CA HIS A 15 26.22 -16.95 -2.34
C HIS A 15 24.98 -16.06 -2.09
N ALA A 16 24.93 -14.85 -2.67
CA ALA A 16 23.78 -13.97 -2.53
C ALA A 16 22.52 -14.58 -3.16
N VAL A 17 21.45 -14.62 -2.36
CA VAL A 17 20.09 -14.96 -2.83
C VAL A 17 19.40 -13.67 -3.26
N ILE A 18 18.89 -13.64 -4.49
CA ILE A 18 18.20 -12.49 -5.07
C ILE A 18 16.68 -12.71 -5.01
N HIS A 19 15.98 -11.86 -4.27
CA HIS A 19 14.51 -11.84 -4.25
C HIS A 19 13.99 -10.59 -4.97
N ILE A 20 13.31 -10.78 -6.09
CA ILE A 20 12.69 -9.70 -6.89
C ILE A 20 11.23 -9.57 -6.47
N LEU A 21 10.85 -8.41 -5.94
CA LEU A 21 9.45 -8.10 -5.66
C LEU A 21 8.83 -7.38 -6.87
N SER A 22 8.09 -8.11 -7.69
CA SER A 22 7.36 -7.56 -8.84
C SER A 22 6.26 -8.50 -9.35
N LYS A 23 5.12 -7.92 -9.70
CA LYS A 23 4.03 -8.59 -10.44
C LYS A 23 4.32 -8.73 -11.95
N ASP A 24 5.35 -8.04 -12.43
CA ASP A 24 5.76 -8.07 -13.83
C ASP A 24 6.55 -9.35 -14.14
N LYS A 25 6.18 -10.04 -15.23
CA LYS A 25 6.85 -11.24 -15.75
C LYS A 25 8.10 -10.93 -16.58
N GLY A 26 8.35 -9.66 -16.91
CA GLY A 26 9.55 -9.21 -17.64
C GLY A 26 10.90 -9.57 -16.96
N PHE A 27 10.87 -9.96 -15.69
CA PHE A 27 12.05 -10.43 -14.94
C PHE A 27 12.31 -11.93 -15.07
N ASP A 28 11.35 -12.72 -15.56
CA ASP A 28 11.45 -14.18 -15.63
C ASP A 28 12.67 -14.65 -16.48
N PRO A 29 13.05 -14.00 -17.61
CA PRO A 29 14.29 -14.32 -18.34
C PRO A 29 15.58 -14.07 -17.53
N LEU A 30 15.62 -13.02 -16.71
CA LEU A 30 16.77 -12.71 -15.83
C LEU A 30 16.88 -13.76 -14.72
N ILE A 31 15.76 -14.13 -14.10
CA ILE A 31 15.71 -15.13 -13.04
C ILE A 31 16.19 -16.49 -13.55
N ARG A 32 15.71 -16.89 -14.74
CA ARG A 32 16.17 -18.11 -15.40
C ARG A 32 17.69 -18.08 -15.63
N HIS A 33 18.22 -17.02 -16.23
CA HIS A 33 19.66 -16.89 -16.50
C HIS A 33 20.52 -16.95 -15.22
N LEU A 34 20.07 -16.33 -14.12
CA LEU A 34 20.78 -16.39 -12.84
C LEU A 34 20.75 -17.81 -12.24
N ASN A 35 19.61 -18.50 -12.32
CA ASN A 35 19.46 -19.87 -11.81
C ASN A 35 20.24 -20.89 -12.65
N GLU A 36 20.27 -20.74 -13.97
CA GLU A 36 21.13 -21.52 -14.89
C GLU A 36 22.62 -21.32 -14.57
N GLY A 37 23.02 -20.11 -14.15
CA GLY A 37 24.36 -19.79 -13.65
C GLY A 37 24.68 -20.26 -12.23
N GLY A 38 23.86 -21.14 -11.64
CA GLY A 38 24.07 -21.67 -10.28
C GLY A 38 23.96 -20.62 -9.17
N ARG A 39 23.21 -19.54 -9.40
CA ARG A 39 22.80 -18.56 -8.37
C ARG A 39 21.35 -18.84 -7.97
N ILE A 40 20.87 -18.18 -6.91
CA ILE A 40 19.50 -18.34 -6.44
C ILE A 40 18.75 -17.03 -6.65
N ALA A 41 17.80 -17.02 -7.59
CA ALA A 41 16.93 -15.90 -7.89
C ALA A 41 15.46 -16.33 -7.88
N ASN A 42 14.59 -15.56 -7.23
CA ASN A 42 13.15 -15.82 -7.13
C ASN A 42 12.34 -14.52 -7.28
N ARG A 43 11.13 -14.61 -7.87
CA ARG A 43 10.17 -13.49 -7.96
C ARG A 43 8.97 -13.71 -7.04
N TYR A 44 8.49 -12.63 -6.44
CA TYR A 44 7.29 -12.61 -5.62
C TYR A 44 6.41 -11.42 -5.98
N ASP A 45 5.10 -11.62 -5.94
CA ASP A 45 4.11 -10.56 -6.17
C ASP A 45 3.82 -9.70 -4.92
N SER A 46 4.23 -10.16 -3.74
CA SER A 46 4.05 -9.48 -2.44
C SER A 46 5.15 -9.87 -1.43
N PHE A 47 5.40 -9.00 -0.44
CA PHE A 47 6.39 -9.25 0.62
C PHE A 47 6.07 -10.49 1.47
N SER A 48 4.79 -10.84 1.64
CA SER A 48 4.35 -11.96 2.49
C SER A 48 4.80 -13.33 1.99
N ALA A 49 5.18 -13.44 0.71
CA ALA A 49 5.64 -14.69 0.11
C ALA A 49 7.17 -14.85 0.14
N ILE A 50 7.93 -13.83 0.57
CA ILE A 50 9.39 -13.87 0.59
C ILE A 50 9.85 -14.71 1.81
N PRO A 51 10.67 -15.77 1.62
CA PRO A 51 11.20 -16.58 2.72
C PRO A 51 12.32 -15.85 3.44
N VAL A 52 11.97 -14.85 4.26
CA VAL A 52 12.93 -14.11 5.08
C VAL A 52 13.48 -15.04 6.17
N ALA A 53 14.71 -15.51 5.99
CA ALA A 53 15.45 -16.25 6.99
C ALA A 53 15.70 -15.36 8.22
N GLY A 54 15.04 -15.68 9.34
CA GLY A 54 15.25 -15.01 10.64
C GLY A 54 14.01 -14.43 11.33
N ILE A 55 12.84 -14.36 10.69
CA ILE A 55 11.62 -13.73 11.28
C ILE A 55 10.47 -14.73 11.52
N GLN A 56 10.59 -15.97 11.03
CA GLN A 56 9.50 -16.95 11.04
C GLN A 56 9.34 -17.73 12.36
N LYS A 57 8.88 -17.04 13.42
CA LYS A 57 8.27 -17.67 14.61
C LYS A 57 6.98 -16.99 15.10
N ALA A 58 6.26 -16.30 14.21
CA ALA A 58 5.06 -15.53 14.58
C ALA A 58 3.91 -15.52 13.54
N ILE A 59 3.87 -16.48 12.60
CA ILE A 59 2.69 -16.67 11.73
C ILE A 59 2.37 -18.17 11.65
N ARG A 60 1.43 -18.63 12.49
CA ARG A 60 0.72 -19.89 12.30
C ARG A 60 -0.55 -19.61 11.49
N THR A 61 -0.54 -19.85 10.18
CA THR A 61 -1.78 -19.90 9.39
C THR A 61 -2.25 -21.35 9.29
N ASN A 62 -3.46 -21.59 9.79
CA ASN A 62 -4.14 -22.89 9.74
C ASN A 62 -4.46 -23.30 8.28
N PRO A 63 -4.12 -24.52 7.81
CA PRO A 63 -4.24 -24.88 6.40
C PRO A 63 -5.45 -25.80 6.13
N GLU A 64 -6.66 -25.27 5.95
CA GLU A 64 -7.80 -26.09 5.50
C GLU A 64 -8.87 -25.27 4.77
N ARG A 65 -8.89 -25.32 3.43
CA ARG A 65 -10.00 -25.93 2.67
C ARG A 65 -9.68 -25.97 1.17
N SER A 66 -9.13 -27.09 0.73
CA SER A 66 -9.07 -27.46 -0.67
C SER A 66 -10.41 -28.08 -1.13
N LYS A 67 -10.80 -27.83 -2.38
CA LYS A 67 -11.06 -28.91 -3.36
C LYS A 67 -11.06 -28.33 -4.80
N PRO A 68 -10.45 -29.01 -5.79
CA PRO A 68 -10.39 -28.53 -7.18
C PRO A 68 -11.51 -29.11 -8.05
N GLU A 69 -11.72 -28.51 -9.23
CA GLU A 69 -12.45 -29.15 -10.32
C GLU A 69 -11.84 -28.74 -11.68
N ASN A 70 -11.82 -29.69 -12.63
CA ASN A 70 -11.04 -29.61 -13.86
C ASN A 70 -11.78 -28.95 -15.03
N ALA A 71 -11.00 -28.49 -16.02
CA ALA A 71 -11.43 -28.26 -17.40
C ALA A 71 -11.95 -29.56 -18.08
N PRO A 72 -12.58 -29.57 -19.29
CA PRO A 72 -12.58 -28.51 -20.33
C PRO A 72 -13.93 -28.28 -21.05
N SER A 73 -14.00 -27.37 -22.04
CA SER A 73 -14.49 -27.68 -23.40
C SER A 73 -14.42 -26.45 -24.36
N ALA A 74 -14.46 -26.77 -25.65
CA ALA A 74 -14.21 -25.96 -26.84
C ALA A 74 -15.17 -24.77 -27.13
N ALA A 75 -14.69 -23.88 -28.01
CA ALA A 75 -15.52 -22.94 -28.77
C ALA A 75 -16.43 -23.69 -29.78
N PRO A 76 -17.57 -23.11 -30.21
CA PRO A 76 -17.51 -22.25 -31.40
C PRO A 76 -18.47 -21.03 -31.43
N SER A 77 -18.12 -20.06 -32.30
CA SER A 77 -18.95 -19.00 -32.90
C SER A 77 -20.26 -19.55 -33.55
N PRO A 78 -21.34 -18.76 -33.89
CA PRO A 78 -21.23 -17.43 -34.54
C PRO A 78 -22.43 -16.41 -34.50
N LYS A 79 -22.19 -15.22 -35.11
CA LYS A 79 -23.12 -14.32 -35.87
C LYS A 79 -24.37 -13.68 -35.21
N ASN A 80 -24.34 -12.34 -35.14
CA ASN A 80 -25.30 -11.34 -35.71
C ASN A 80 -24.95 -9.97 -35.09
N ARG A 81 -24.45 -8.91 -35.75
CA ARG A 81 -24.68 -8.25 -37.07
C ARG A 81 -26.00 -7.47 -37.16
N THR A 82 -25.86 -6.17 -37.47
CA THR A 82 -26.87 -5.17 -37.88
C THR A 82 -27.95 -4.77 -36.85
N SER A 83 -28.38 -3.50 -36.73
CA SER A 83 -27.92 -2.21 -37.30
C SER A 83 -28.70 -1.02 -36.71
N ARG A 84 -28.38 0.22 -37.15
CA ARG A 84 -29.18 1.48 -37.10
C ARG A 84 -29.09 2.27 -35.79
N THR A 85 -28.33 3.39 -35.72
CA THR A 85 -28.51 4.74 -36.33
C THR A 85 -29.61 5.58 -35.67
N ARG A 86 -29.24 6.71 -35.05
CA ARG A 86 -29.43 8.07 -35.62
C ARG A 86 -28.95 9.18 -34.67
N ASP A 87 -28.69 10.32 -35.28
CA ASP A 87 -28.11 11.54 -34.75
C ASP A 87 -29.09 12.44 -33.97
N LYS A 88 -28.47 13.35 -33.20
CA LYS A 88 -28.75 14.80 -33.08
C LYS A 88 -29.87 15.37 -32.17
N ASP A 89 -29.38 16.30 -31.36
CA ASP A 89 -29.84 17.67 -31.10
C ASP A 89 -31.00 18.02 -30.14
N SER A 90 -30.71 19.08 -29.38
CA SER A 90 -31.58 20.02 -28.65
C SER A 90 -32.34 19.56 -27.41
N ALA A 91 -32.68 20.46 -26.46
CA ALA A 91 -32.09 21.74 -26.00
C ALA A 91 -32.96 22.25 -24.83
N ASP A 92 -32.38 23.04 -23.91
CA ASP A 92 -33.04 23.96 -22.94
C ASP A 92 -34.08 23.35 -21.94
N ALA A 93 -34.20 23.74 -20.65
CA ALA A 93 -34.14 25.10 -20.10
C ALA A 93 -34.09 25.12 -18.54
N ILE A 94 -33.24 26.01 -17.99
CA ILE A 94 -33.49 26.97 -16.86
C ILE A 94 -33.80 26.46 -15.42
N GLY A 95 -33.03 26.98 -14.44
CA GLY A 95 -33.42 27.14 -13.01
C GLY A 95 -32.41 26.59 -11.97
N LYS A 96 -31.25 27.23 -11.68
CA LYS A 96 -30.99 28.47 -10.90
C LYS A 96 -31.15 28.32 -9.36
N ILE A 97 -30.13 28.79 -8.61
CA ILE A 97 -29.99 28.98 -7.12
C ILE A 97 -30.09 27.71 -6.23
N ARG A 98 -29.33 27.49 -5.12
CA ARG A 98 -28.43 28.31 -4.26
C ARG A 98 -27.23 27.50 -3.71
N LYS A 99 -26.13 28.18 -3.32
CA LYS A 99 -25.25 27.72 -2.20
C LYS A 99 -26.03 27.88 -0.89
N PRO A 100 -25.94 26.92 0.04
CA PRO A 100 -25.37 27.29 1.35
C PRO A 100 -24.57 26.17 2.05
N ALA A 101 -23.54 26.58 2.79
CA ALA A 101 -23.21 26.03 4.10
C ALA A 101 -23.62 27.09 5.16
N PRO A 102 -23.59 26.88 6.49
CA PRO A 102 -23.26 25.65 7.26
C PRO A 102 -24.29 25.30 8.37
N ARG A 103 -24.14 24.11 9.00
CA ARG A 103 -24.51 23.69 10.39
C ARG A 103 -24.55 22.14 10.42
N GLU A 104 -23.84 21.37 11.27
CA GLU A 104 -23.70 21.34 12.75
C GLU A 104 -25.05 21.28 13.48
N THR A 105 -25.39 20.35 14.37
CA THR A 105 -24.79 19.10 14.93
C THR A 105 -25.95 18.10 15.25
N HIS A 106 -25.86 16.91 15.86
CA HIS A 106 -24.84 15.97 16.42
C HIS A 106 -25.37 14.53 16.18
N GLU A 107 -24.52 13.48 16.14
CA GLU A 107 -24.77 12.18 16.83
C GLU A 107 -23.45 11.41 17.07
N ALA A 108 -23.13 11.18 18.34
CA ALA A 108 -22.41 10.00 18.83
C ALA A 108 -23.45 9.20 19.63
N PRO A 109 -23.45 7.85 19.67
CA PRO A 109 -22.26 7.07 20.03
C PRO A 109 -22.10 5.68 19.36
N THR A 110 -20.89 5.13 19.40
CA THR A 110 -20.72 3.71 19.77
C THR A 110 -19.36 3.49 20.41
N SER A 111 -19.35 3.38 21.73
CA SER A 111 -18.20 2.89 22.49
C SER A 111 -18.25 1.37 22.50
N ASP A 112 -17.64 0.72 21.51
CA ASP A 112 -17.24 -0.68 21.61
C ASP A 112 -15.95 -0.92 20.82
N ALA A 113 -14.86 -1.16 21.56
CA ALA A 113 -13.55 -1.66 21.12
C ALA A 113 -13.13 -1.39 19.66
N ILE A 114 -12.58 -0.19 19.37
CA ILE A 114 -11.66 -0.05 18.22
C ILE A 114 -10.39 -0.84 18.57
N PRO A 115 -10.07 -1.96 17.89
CA PRO A 115 -8.93 -2.79 18.27
C PRO A 115 -7.65 -2.14 17.77
N SER A 116 -7.02 -1.36 18.65
CA SER A 116 -5.61 -0.95 18.60
C SER A 116 -5.05 -0.63 17.20
N ASP A 117 -5.35 0.60 16.73
CA ASP A 117 -4.53 1.32 15.76
C ASP A 117 -3.06 1.48 16.26
N ASP A 118 -2.76 1.09 17.50
CA ASP A 118 -1.42 0.95 18.10
C ASP A 118 -0.43 0.25 17.17
N SER A 119 -0.85 -0.74 16.38
CA SER A 119 0.05 -1.37 15.39
C SER A 119 0.52 -0.40 14.30
N ARG A 120 -0.33 0.55 13.89
CA ARG A 120 0.02 1.61 12.93
C ARG A 120 0.75 2.76 13.62
N ILE A 121 0.32 3.14 14.83
CA ILE A 121 0.97 4.18 15.65
C ILE A 121 2.42 3.75 15.97
N GLN A 122 2.63 2.53 16.47
CA GLN A 122 3.95 1.97 16.76
C GLN A 122 4.81 1.88 15.51
N ARG A 123 4.27 1.42 14.37
CA ARG A 123 5.02 1.40 13.09
C ARG A 123 5.43 2.81 12.64
N THR A 124 4.62 3.82 12.94
CA THR A 124 4.93 5.23 12.67
C THR A 124 6.02 5.75 13.61
N ILE A 125 5.96 5.39 14.90
CA ILE A 125 6.99 5.69 15.90
C ILE A 125 8.32 5.04 15.51
N ASP A 126 8.35 3.73 15.25
CA ASP A 126 9.54 2.98 14.84
C ASP A 126 10.21 3.59 13.59
N TRP A 127 9.40 4.08 12.64
CA TRP A 127 9.90 4.77 11.46
C TRP A 127 10.46 6.17 11.78
N LEU A 128 9.76 6.97 12.61
CA LEU A 128 10.24 8.28 13.05
C LEU A 128 11.53 8.19 13.89
N THR A 129 11.69 7.15 14.71
CA THR A 129 12.91 6.90 15.50
C THR A 129 14.09 6.50 14.60
N LYS A 130 13.85 5.70 13.55
CA LYS A 130 14.87 5.33 12.55
C LYS A 130 15.29 6.51 11.64
N LEU A 131 14.49 7.57 11.57
CA LEU A 131 14.83 8.79 10.83
C LEU A 131 15.83 9.67 11.58
N GLN A 132 16.84 10.12 10.84
CA GLN A 132 17.75 11.18 11.27
C GLN A 132 16.97 12.45 11.68
N PRO A 133 17.32 13.14 12.78
CA PRO A 133 16.54 14.29 13.30
C PRO A 133 16.25 15.38 12.26
N GLN A 134 17.20 15.64 11.36
CA GLN A 134 17.07 16.62 10.26
C GLN A 134 16.05 16.21 9.19
N SER A 135 15.81 14.90 9.00
CA SER A 135 14.92 14.35 7.97
C SER A 135 13.49 14.13 8.46
N ARG A 136 13.19 14.39 9.75
CA ARG A 136 11.85 14.19 10.33
C ARG A 136 10.87 15.27 9.82
N PRO A 137 9.67 14.92 9.32
CA PRO A 137 8.70 15.87 8.76
C PRO A 137 8.22 16.99 9.71
N ARG A 138 8.84 18.17 9.66
CA ARG A 138 8.51 19.34 10.51
C ARG A 138 7.13 19.97 10.27
N LYS A 139 6.28 19.44 9.39
CA LYS A 139 4.94 19.97 9.06
C LYS A 139 3.91 18.86 9.02
N THR A 140 2.70 19.11 9.54
CA THR A 140 1.62 18.10 9.61
C THR A 140 1.25 17.53 8.24
N LYS A 141 1.16 18.38 7.21
CA LYS A 141 0.89 17.96 5.81
C LYS A 141 1.99 17.04 5.25
N THR A 142 3.25 17.34 5.55
CA THR A 142 4.40 16.51 5.13
C THR A 142 4.42 15.19 5.89
N LEU A 143 4.11 15.21 7.18
CA LEU A 143 3.99 14.01 8.01
C LEU A 143 2.85 13.10 7.50
N GLY A 144 1.68 13.64 7.18
CA GLY A 144 0.57 12.87 6.59
C GLY A 144 0.92 12.24 5.23
N SER A 145 1.65 12.96 4.38
CA SER A 145 2.16 12.40 3.11
C SER A 145 3.16 11.27 3.35
N ALA A 146 4.08 11.44 4.31
CA ALA A 146 5.05 10.41 4.66
C ALA A 146 4.40 9.17 5.28
N ILE A 147 3.42 9.34 6.18
CA ILE A 147 2.57 8.27 6.72
C ILE A 147 1.96 7.47 5.57
N ARG A 148 1.34 8.12 4.58
CA ARG A 148 0.78 7.46 3.40
C ARG A 148 1.83 6.66 2.60
N SER A 149 3.10 7.08 2.60
CA SER A 149 4.18 6.34 1.93
C SER A 149 4.67 5.11 2.70
N ILE A 150 4.46 5.03 4.02
CA ILE A 150 4.87 3.89 4.87
C ILE A 150 3.80 2.79 4.84
N PHE A 151 2.53 3.18 4.70
CA PHE A 151 1.39 2.26 4.70
C PHE A 151 0.93 1.91 3.29
N ASN A 152 1.34 0.72 2.82
CA ASN A 152 0.97 0.15 1.51
C ASN A 152 -0.55 0.08 1.24
N GLY A 153 -1.39 0.23 2.26
CA GLY A 153 -2.86 0.24 2.17
C GLY A 153 -3.50 1.58 1.78
N LYS A 154 -2.73 2.64 1.51
CA LYS A 154 -3.22 4.02 1.23
C LYS A 154 -4.19 4.53 2.33
N PRO A 155 -3.69 4.85 3.54
CA PRO A 155 -4.56 5.33 4.62
C PRO A 155 -5.35 6.57 4.20
N SER A 156 -6.65 6.56 4.55
CA SER A 156 -7.58 7.66 4.39
C SER A 156 -7.03 8.94 5.05
N MET A 157 -7.49 10.10 4.59
CA MET A 157 -7.15 11.35 5.26
C MET A 157 -7.67 11.37 6.71
N GLU A 158 -8.79 10.70 6.98
CA GLU A 158 -9.35 10.52 8.32
C GLU A 158 -8.49 9.59 9.18
N GLU A 159 -8.06 8.43 8.65
CA GLU A 159 -7.11 7.53 9.35
C GLU A 159 -5.79 8.25 9.68
N ILE A 160 -5.27 9.07 8.76
CA ILE A 160 -4.07 9.89 9.00
C ILE A 160 -4.32 10.90 10.14
N GLN A 161 -5.50 11.52 10.20
CA GLN A 161 -5.89 12.43 11.29
C GLN A 161 -6.05 11.69 12.63
N SER A 162 -6.64 10.49 12.64
CA SER A 162 -6.72 9.63 13.84
C SER A 162 -5.34 9.26 14.38
N ILE A 163 -4.41 8.86 13.50
CA ILE A 163 -3.01 8.57 13.86
C ILE A 163 -2.30 9.81 14.41
N LEU A 164 -2.43 10.98 13.77
CA LEU A 164 -1.88 12.26 14.26
C LEU A 164 -2.45 12.65 15.63
N THR A 165 -3.75 12.46 15.82
CA THR A 165 -4.44 12.73 17.09
C THR A 165 -3.95 11.79 18.19
N ALA A 166 -3.78 10.50 17.90
CA ALA A 166 -3.23 9.53 18.84
C ALA A 166 -1.75 9.79 19.17
N LEU A 167 -0.93 10.20 18.21
CA LEU A 167 0.48 10.60 18.42
C LEU A 167 0.61 11.88 19.27
N THR A 168 -0.36 12.79 19.16
CA THR A 168 -0.44 13.99 20.01
C THR A 168 -0.91 13.61 21.42
N ARG A 169 -1.97 12.79 21.54
CA ARG A 169 -2.51 12.30 22.82
C ARG A 169 -1.50 11.46 23.62
N SER A 170 -0.63 10.70 22.94
CA SER A 170 0.47 9.94 23.54
C SER A 170 1.73 10.77 23.83
N GLY A 171 1.69 12.08 23.59
CA GLY A 171 2.76 13.03 23.93
C GLY A 171 4.02 12.94 23.07
N ARG A 172 4.03 12.09 22.02
CA ARG A 172 5.21 11.87 21.16
C ARG A 172 5.40 12.94 20.10
N ILE A 173 4.33 13.67 19.79
CA ILE A 173 4.32 14.80 18.86
C ILE A 173 3.62 15.98 19.53
N ARG A 174 4.18 17.18 19.37
CA ARG A 174 3.51 18.45 19.63
C ARG A 174 3.27 19.14 18.30
N VAL A 175 2.04 19.58 18.07
CA VAL A 175 1.67 20.39 16.91
C VAL A 175 1.49 21.84 17.37
N ASP A 176 2.14 22.76 16.68
CA ASP A 176 2.08 24.20 16.90
C ASP A 176 1.03 24.86 15.98
N GLU A 177 0.59 26.08 16.31
CA GLU A 177 -0.42 26.86 15.58
C GLU A 177 -0.09 26.99 14.08
N LYS A 178 1.21 27.10 13.76
CA LYS A 178 1.74 27.20 12.39
C LYS A 178 1.80 25.86 11.64
N GLN A 179 1.08 24.84 12.11
CA GLN A 179 1.14 23.45 11.63
C GLN A 179 2.55 22.83 11.70
N SER A 180 3.40 23.37 12.58
CA SER A 180 4.75 22.85 12.83
C SER A 180 4.69 21.61 13.72
N VAL A 181 5.57 20.65 13.49
CA VAL A 181 5.59 19.36 14.17
C VAL A 181 6.91 19.23 14.93
N SER A 182 6.80 19.23 16.25
CA SER A 182 7.90 18.99 17.19
C SER A 182 7.81 17.57 17.74
N TYR A 183 8.94 16.88 17.84
CA TYR A 183 9.02 15.46 18.19
C TYR A 183 9.59 15.25 19.60
N ASN A 184 8.97 14.35 20.36
CA ASN A 184 9.47 13.85 21.63
C ASN A 184 9.49 12.31 21.56
N LEU A 185 10.56 11.79 20.96
CA LEU A 185 10.73 10.40 20.49
C LEU A 185 12.08 9.84 20.92
#